data_AF-A0A8T0TZM0-F1
#
_entry.id   AF-A0A8T0TZM0-F1
#
_cell.length_a   1.000
_cell.length_b   1.000
_cell.length_c   1.000
_cell.angle_alpha   90.00
_cell.angle_beta   90.00
_cell.angle_gamma   90.00
#
_symmetry.space_group_name_H-M   'P 1'
#
loop_
_entity.id
_entity.type
_entity.pdbx_description
1 polymer ?
#
loop_
_entity_poly.entity_id
_entity_poly.type
_entity_poly.pdbx_seq_one_letter_code
_entity_poly.pdbx_strand_id
1 'polypeptide(L)'
;MKVSLSSNVTPTSIHEEGLKHVALSELHVEGAYSLTEIRDLPKLSDELHLKDNKALQRISNLPMLRSLIIDDCSKLKHVAGLDALQHLRLVFPPSTETFYFEELIIFWSIAFPRWLEQLIQKCKGLRRFELQCSLSLLRSCLDGGKNWHIVQQIHEVRIISCDGKRYIRYNKNRQIYETNAQSEE
;
A
#
# COMPACT_ATOMS: atom_id res chain seq x y z
N MET A 1 -21.25 3.04 -4.98
CA MET A 1 -21.48 4.08 -3.94
C MET A 1 -20.20 4.27 -3.16
N LYS A 2 -19.87 5.52 -2.81
CA LYS A 2 -18.69 5.86 -2.00
C LYS A 2 -19.08 6.01 -0.54
N VAL A 3 -18.38 5.33 0.35
CA VAL A 3 -18.55 5.47 1.79
C VAL A 3 -17.25 6.00 2.39
N SER A 4 -17.37 7.03 3.24
CA SER A 4 -16.26 7.59 4.01
C SER A 4 -16.52 7.37 5.49
N LEU A 5 -15.55 6.81 6.21
CA LEU A 5 -15.62 6.59 7.66
C LEU A 5 -14.52 7.41 8.37
N SER A 6 -14.87 8.12 9.44
CA SER A 6 -13.92 8.84 10.30
C SER A 6 -14.23 8.69 11.80
N SER A 7 -13.19 8.97 12.59
CA SER A 7 -12.87 8.66 14.00
C SER A 7 -13.93 8.57 15.11
N ASN A 8 -15.20 8.96 14.94
CA ASN A 8 -16.10 9.03 16.09
C ASN A 8 -16.94 7.77 16.38
N VAL A 9 -17.04 6.79 15.47
CA VAL A 9 -17.66 5.47 15.75
C VAL A 9 -17.16 4.40 14.75
N THR A 10 -15.84 4.29 14.53
CA THR A 10 -15.34 3.23 13.63
C THR A 10 -15.24 1.90 14.39
N PRO A 11 -15.92 0.83 13.94
CA PRO A 11 -15.83 -0.47 14.59
C PRO A 11 -14.39 -1.00 14.54
N THR A 12 -14.06 -1.93 15.43
CA THR A 12 -12.76 -2.63 15.43
C THR A 12 -12.55 -3.47 14.17
N SER A 13 -13.61 -3.85 13.47
CA SER A 13 -13.54 -4.55 12.18
C SER A 13 -14.62 -4.06 11.21
N ILE A 14 -14.26 -3.96 9.93
CA ILE A 14 -15.21 -3.75 8.83
C ILE A 14 -15.34 -5.06 8.04
N HIS A 15 -16.56 -5.54 7.89
CA HIS A 15 -16.92 -6.73 7.11
C HIS A 15 -18.34 -6.61 6.53
N GLU A 16 -18.66 -7.43 5.51
CA GLU A 16 -19.93 -7.30 4.75
C GLU A 16 -21.16 -7.32 5.65
N GLU A 17 -21.13 -7.96 6.83
CA GLU A 17 -22.28 -7.96 7.72
C GLU A 17 -22.73 -6.58 8.20
N GLY A 18 -21.79 -5.64 8.35
CA GLY A 18 -22.09 -4.25 8.68
C GLY A 18 -22.55 -3.39 7.49
N LEU A 19 -22.47 -3.93 6.27
CA LEU A 19 -22.64 -3.20 5.01
C LEU A 19 -23.58 -3.91 4.01
N LYS A 20 -24.36 -4.92 4.46
CA LYS A 20 -25.14 -5.86 3.61
C LYS A 20 -26.06 -5.18 2.58
N HIS A 21 -26.52 -3.95 2.85
CA HIS A 21 -27.48 -3.22 2.02
C HIS A 21 -26.86 -2.17 1.09
N VAL A 22 -25.53 -2.01 1.08
CA VAL A 22 -24.85 -0.97 0.32
C VAL A 22 -24.12 -1.58 -0.87
N ALA A 23 -24.41 -1.09 -2.08
CA ALA A 23 -23.60 -1.34 -3.27
C ALA A 23 -22.29 -0.54 -3.18
N LEU A 24 -21.40 -1.01 -2.30
CA LEU A 24 -20.14 -0.37 -1.98
C LEU A 24 -19.13 -0.65 -3.08
N SER A 25 -18.76 0.38 -3.84
CA SER A 25 -17.75 0.27 -4.89
C SER A 25 -16.45 0.95 -4.48
N GLU A 26 -16.54 2.00 -3.65
CA GLU A 26 -15.42 2.71 -3.06
C GLU A 26 -15.58 2.85 -1.55
N LEU A 27 -14.50 2.60 -0.81
CA LEU A 27 -14.44 2.79 0.64
C LEU A 27 -13.22 3.64 1.00
N HIS A 28 -13.47 4.75 1.68
CA HIS A 28 -12.44 5.60 2.27
C HIS A 28 -12.52 5.52 3.79
N VAL A 29 -11.41 5.19 4.43
CA VAL A 29 -11.31 5.14 5.90
C VAL A 29 -10.13 5.99 6.33
N GLU A 30 -10.40 7.02 7.12
CA GLU A 30 -9.38 7.94 7.62
C GLU A 30 -9.45 8.07 9.14
N GLY A 31 -8.31 7.92 9.82
CA GLY A 31 -8.20 8.13 11.27
C GLY A 31 -9.03 7.15 12.12
N ALA A 32 -9.31 5.95 11.59
CA ALA A 32 -10.00 4.90 12.34
C ALA A 32 -9.03 4.19 13.29
N TYR A 33 -8.63 4.87 14.37
CA TYR A 33 -7.57 4.41 15.27
C TYR A 33 -7.89 3.13 16.05
N SER A 34 -9.16 2.71 16.08
CA SER A 34 -9.58 1.44 16.68
C SER A 34 -9.75 0.31 15.67
N LEU A 35 -9.71 0.60 14.36
CA LEU A 35 -9.90 -0.39 13.32
C LEU A 35 -8.67 -1.29 13.20
N THR A 36 -8.86 -2.60 13.40
CA THR A 36 -7.79 -3.59 13.32
C THR A 36 -7.87 -4.45 12.06
N GLU A 37 -9.06 -4.65 11.49
CA GLU A 37 -9.26 -5.54 10.33
C GLU A 37 -10.29 -5.01 9.34
N ILE A 38 -10.00 -5.13 8.04
CA ILE A 38 -10.96 -5.00 6.94
C ILE A 38 -11.00 -6.33 6.21
N ARG A 39 -12.16 -6.98 6.17
CA ARG A 39 -12.27 -8.30 5.53
C ARG A 39 -13.64 -8.56 4.95
N ASP A 40 -13.71 -9.54 4.05
CA ASP A 40 -14.97 -10.09 3.55
C ASP A 40 -15.87 -8.99 2.97
N LEU A 41 -15.36 -8.20 2.03
CA LEU A 41 -16.15 -7.22 1.26
C LEU A 41 -16.11 -7.59 -0.23
N PRO A 42 -16.82 -8.66 -0.65
CA PRO A 42 -16.75 -9.17 -2.02
C PRO A 42 -17.28 -8.17 -3.05
N LYS A 43 -18.14 -7.23 -2.65
CA LYS A 43 -18.73 -6.21 -3.53
C LYS A 43 -17.82 -4.99 -3.77
N LEU A 44 -16.79 -4.80 -2.95
CA LEU A 44 -15.89 -3.65 -3.07
C LEU A 44 -14.99 -3.83 -4.30
N SER A 45 -15.36 -3.19 -5.41
CA SER A 45 -14.75 -3.42 -6.72
C SER A 45 -13.75 -2.36 -7.16
N ASP A 46 -13.93 -1.10 -6.75
CA ASP A 46 -13.20 0.00 -7.37
C ASP A 46 -12.00 0.37 -6.52
N GLU A 47 -12.22 0.98 -5.35
CA GLU A 47 -11.13 1.53 -4.53
C GLU A 47 -11.32 1.33 -3.03
N LEU A 48 -10.23 0.97 -2.37
CA LEU A 48 -10.06 1.04 -0.93
C LEU A 48 -8.95 2.03 -0.63
N HIS A 49 -9.31 3.15 -0.02
CA HIS A 49 -8.36 4.16 0.42
C HIS A 49 -8.32 4.20 1.94
N LEU A 50 -7.14 3.99 2.50
CA LEU A 50 -6.87 3.92 3.93
C LEU A 50 -5.85 4.99 4.28
N LYS A 51 -6.19 5.85 5.22
CA LYS A 51 -5.30 6.92 5.68
C LYS A 51 -5.27 6.98 7.20
N ASP A 52 -4.07 7.05 7.78
CA ASP A 52 -3.88 7.25 9.23
C ASP A 52 -4.60 6.20 10.11
N ASN A 53 -4.72 4.95 9.62
CA ASN A 53 -5.36 3.85 10.36
C ASN A 53 -4.31 3.04 11.12
N LYS A 54 -3.71 3.65 12.15
CA LYS A 54 -2.51 3.13 12.85
C LYS A 54 -2.71 1.79 13.57
N ALA A 55 -3.94 1.37 13.85
CA ALA A 55 -4.24 0.07 14.46
C ALA A 55 -4.51 -1.04 13.45
N LEU A 56 -4.64 -0.71 12.15
CA LEU A 56 -5.01 -1.66 11.11
C LEU A 56 -3.88 -2.69 10.91
N GLN A 57 -4.23 -3.96 11.08
CA GLN A 57 -3.30 -5.08 11.00
C GLN A 57 -3.58 -6.01 9.81
N ARG A 58 -4.84 -6.06 9.35
CA ARG A 58 -5.28 -7.03 8.35
C ARG A 58 -6.20 -6.44 7.31
N ILE A 59 -5.92 -6.75 6.04
CA ILE A 59 -6.83 -6.60 4.91
C ILE A 59 -6.97 -7.97 4.24
N SER A 60 -8.17 -8.51 4.10
CA SER A 60 -8.33 -9.81 3.43
C SER A 60 -9.66 -10.04 2.73
N ASN A 61 -9.68 -10.87 1.71
CA ASN A 61 -10.92 -11.30 1.03
C ASN A 61 -11.70 -10.13 0.42
N LEU A 62 -11.05 -9.39 -0.48
CA LEU A 62 -11.63 -8.34 -1.32
C LEU A 62 -11.38 -8.71 -2.79
N PRO A 63 -11.95 -9.81 -3.29
CA PRO A 63 -11.57 -10.43 -4.56
C PRO A 63 -11.81 -9.54 -5.78
N MET A 64 -12.75 -8.59 -5.70
CA MET A 64 -13.09 -7.69 -6.81
C MET A 64 -12.33 -6.36 -6.79
N LEU A 65 -11.57 -6.06 -5.74
CA LEU A 65 -10.94 -4.75 -5.53
C LEU A 65 -9.88 -4.46 -6.60
N ARG A 66 -9.99 -3.31 -7.28
CA ARG A 66 -9.05 -2.91 -8.35
C ARG A 66 -7.95 -1.96 -7.90
N SER A 67 -8.24 -1.07 -6.94
CA SER A 67 -7.32 -0.03 -6.45
C SER A 67 -7.19 -0.10 -4.93
N LEU A 68 -5.97 -0.17 -4.43
CA LEU A 68 -5.66 -0.10 -3.00
C LEU A 68 -4.68 1.05 -2.75
N ILE A 69 -5.10 2.02 -1.95
CA ILE A 69 -4.30 3.16 -1.53
C ILE A 69 -4.13 3.10 -0.02
N ILE A 70 -2.89 3.08 0.44
CA ILE A 70 -2.54 3.01 1.86
C ILE A 70 -1.60 4.15 2.19
N ASP A 71 -2.03 5.00 3.11
CA ASP A 71 -1.30 6.13 3.66
C ASP A 71 -1.22 5.96 5.19
N ASP A 72 -0.01 5.90 5.72
CA ASP A 72 0.29 5.77 7.16
C ASP A 72 -0.52 4.67 7.93
N CYS A 73 -0.44 3.43 7.47
CA CYS A 73 -1.00 2.26 8.18
C CYS A 73 0.11 1.34 8.73
N SER A 74 0.88 1.85 9.70
CA SER A 74 2.14 1.26 10.17
C SER A 74 2.06 -0.14 10.80
N LYS A 75 0.89 -0.56 11.31
CA LYS A 75 0.70 -1.88 11.92
C LYS A 75 0.24 -2.96 10.93
N LEU A 76 0.12 -2.65 9.64
CA LEU A 76 -0.40 -3.58 8.64
C LEU A 76 0.57 -4.75 8.45
N LYS A 77 0.11 -5.97 8.77
CA LYS A 77 0.92 -7.19 8.75
C LYS A 77 0.45 -8.20 7.71
N HIS A 78 -0.81 -8.12 7.29
CA HIS A 78 -1.40 -9.13 6.43
C HIS A 78 -2.31 -8.48 5.38
N VAL A 79 -2.03 -8.78 4.11
CA VAL A 79 -2.85 -8.38 2.96
C VAL A 79 -2.97 -9.57 2.02
N ALA A 80 -4.19 -10.06 1.78
CA ALA A 80 -4.43 -11.26 0.97
C ALA A 80 -5.83 -11.31 0.33
N GLY A 81 -6.02 -12.14 -0.69
CA GLY A 81 -7.32 -12.30 -1.36
C GLY A 81 -7.77 -11.03 -2.10
N LEU A 82 -6.83 -10.39 -2.80
CA LEU A 82 -7.04 -9.21 -3.65
C LEU A 82 -6.81 -9.58 -5.13
N ASP A 83 -7.55 -10.56 -5.62
CA ASP A 83 -7.22 -11.25 -6.88
C ASP A 83 -7.37 -10.35 -8.12
N ALA A 84 -8.27 -9.36 -8.07
CA ALA A 84 -8.50 -8.39 -9.14
C ALA A 84 -7.65 -7.11 -9.03
N LEU A 85 -6.70 -7.02 -8.10
CA LEU A 85 -5.96 -5.79 -7.84
C LEU A 85 -5.09 -5.40 -9.05
N GLN A 86 -5.28 -4.17 -9.53
CA GLN A 86 -4.58 -3.62 -10.69
C GLN A 86 -3.68 -2.44 -10.32
N HIS A 87 -4.02 -1.73 -9.25
CA HIS A 87 -3.29 -0.55 -8.79
C HIS A 87 -3.04 -0.64 -7.28
N LEU A 88 -1.78 -0.47 -6.88
CA LEU A 88 -1.36 -0.36 -5.50
C LEU A 88 -0.58 0.93 -5.31
N ARG A 89 -1.03 1.78 -4.38
CA ARG A 89 -0.30 2.98 -3.97
C ARG A 89 -0.01 2.92 -2.47
N LEU A 90 1.25 3.09 -2.11
CA LEU A 90 1.71 3.13 -0.73
C LEU A 90 2.38 4.47 -0.47
N VAL A 91 1.97 5.13 0.60
CA VAL A 91 2.63 6.33 1.12
C VAL A 91 3.15 5.98 2.50
N PHE A 92 4.47 5.83 2.59
CA PHE A 92 5.16 5.67 3.85
C PHE A 92 5.68 7.04 4.26
N PRO A 93 5.20 7.60 5.38
CA PRO A 93 5.80 8.81 5.90
C PRO A 93 7.29 8.54 6.16
N PRO A 94 8.17 9.54 5.95
CA PRO A 94 9.53 9.44 6.44
C PRO A 94 9.41 9.15 7.93
N SER A 95 10.19 8.20 8.43
CA SER A 95 10.21 7.81 9.85
C SER A 95 10.69 9.00 10.69
N THR A 96 9.84 10.00 10.87
CA THR A 96 10.05 11.17 11.71
C THR A 96 9.01 11.07 12.79
N GLU A 97 9.45 10.45 13.89
CA GLU A 97 8.90 10.60 15.23
C GLU A 97 7.46 10.09 15.44
N THR A 98 7.35 8.86 15.94
CA THR A 98 6.53 8.62 17.13
C THR A 98 7.03 7.35 17.82
N PHE A 99 7.42 7.53 19.09
CA PHE A 99 7.88 6.53 20.04
C PHE A 99 6.87 5.37 20.23
N TYR A 100 6.66 4.46 19.28
CA TYR A 100 5.96 3.20 19.56
C TYR A 100 6.47 2.06 18.66
N PHE A 101 7.26 1.18 19.29
CA PHE A 101 7.86 -0.07 18.80
C PHE A 101 8.92 0.08 17.69
N GLU A 102 10.17 0.22 18.14
CA GLU A 102 11.40 0.36 17.35
C GLU A 102 11.59 -0.74 16.29
N GLU A 103 11.14 -1.97 16.51
CA GLU A 103 11.43 -3.06 15.58
C GLU A 103 10.73 -2.92 14.23
N LEU A 104 9.43 -2.60 14.19
CA LEU A 104 8.68 -2.57 12.92
C LEU A 104 8.98 -1.34 12.08
N ILE A 105 9.25 -0.18 12.68
CA ILE A 105 9.56 1.05 11.94
C ILE A 105 10.92 0.94 11.22
N ILE A 106 11.89 0.26 11.84
CA ILE A 106 13.23 0.04 11.27
C ILE A 106 13.15 -0.85 10.02
N PHE A 107 12.31 -1.89 10.02
CA PHE A 107 12.24 -2.82 8.88
C PHE A 107 11.70 -2.18 7.59
N TRP A 108 10.75 -1.25 7.67
CA TRP A 108 10.11 -0.66 6.49
C TRP A 108 10.93 0.49 5.89
N SER A 109 11.92 1.01 6.63
CA SER A 109 12.79 2.07 6.14
C SER A 109 13.84 1.56 5.14
N ILE A 110 14.05 0.23 5.05
CA ILE A 110 15.14 -0.39 4.29
C ILE A 110 14.65 -1.53 3.37
N ALA A 111 13.52 -2.18 3.68
CA ALA A 111 12.99 -3.29 2.89
C ALA A 111 11.46 -3.27 2.78
N PHE A 112 10.93 -3.98 1.79
CA PHE A 112 9.49 -4.20 1.70
C PHE A 112 8.99 -5.13 2.82
N PRO A 113 7.79 -4.89 3.36
CA PRO A 113 7.18 -5.82 4.29
C PRO A 113 6.81 -7.12 3.59
N ARG A 114 6.87 -8.24 4.31
CA ARG A 114 6.58 -9.58 3.75
C ARG A 114 5.23 -9.67 3.04
N TRP A 115 4.19 -8.99 3.56
CA TRP A 115 2.87 -9.02 2.92
C TRP A 115 2.88 -8.36 1.54
N LEU A 116 3.71 -7.33 1.32
CA LEU A 116 3.80 -6.64 0.04
C LEU A 116 4.45 -7.53 -1.00
N GLU A 117 5.55 -8.22 -0.63
CA GLU A 117 6.20 -9.19 -1.50
C GLU A 117 5.22 -10.32 -1.88
N GLN A 118 4.52 -10.87 -0.88
CA GLN A 118 3.53 -11.92 -1.10
C GLN A 118 2.36 -11.45 -1.98
N LEU A 119 1.88 -10.23 -1.78
CA LEU A 119 0.80 -9.64 -2.57
C LEU A 119 1.24 -9.49 -4.03
N ILE A 120 2.40 -8.92 -4.30
CA ILE A 120 2.91 -8.72 -5.67
C ILE A 120 3.17 -10.07 -6.35
N GLN A 121 3.72 -11.06 -5.62
CA GLN A 121 3.97 -12.39 -6.16
C GLN A 121 2.68 -13.15 -6.53
N LYS A 122 1.63 -13.03 -5.71
CA LYS A 122 0.35 -13.71 -5.93
C LYS A 122 -0.56 -12.96 -6.92
N CYS A 123 -0.56 -11.63 -6.87
CA CYS A 123 -1.44 -10.80 -7.70
C CYS A 123 -0.86 -10.58 -9.10
N LYS A 124 -1.09 -11.55 -10.00
CA LYS A 124 -0.63 -11.45 -11.40
C LYS A 124 -1.29 -10.32 -12.19
N GLY A 125 -2.41 -9.80 -11.72
CA GLY A 125 -3.14 -8.69 -12.34
C GLY A 125 -2.56 -7.31 -12.05
N LEU A 126 -1.56 -7.17 -11.16
CA LEU A 126 -1.04 -5.87 -10.74
C LEU A 126 -0.33 -5.16 -11.91
N ARG A 127 -0.88 -4.02 -12.35
CA ARG A 127 -0.37 -3.24 -13.48
C ARG A 127 0.44 -2.05 -13.04
N ARG A 128 0.03 -1.41 -11.95
CA ARG A 128 0.61 -0.15 -11.49
C ARG A 128 0.95 -0.20 -10.01
N PHE A 129 2.17 0.21 -9.70
CA PHE A 129 2.65 0.35 -8.33
C PHE A 129 3.23 1.74 -8.11
N GLU A 130 2.71 2.43 -7.10
CA GLU A 130 3.17 3.74 -6.69
C GLU A 130 3.66 3.69 -5.25
N LEU A 131 4.82 4.29 -4.99
CA LEU A 131 5.44 4.28 -3.68
C LEU A 131 6.03 5.66 -3.36
N GLN A 132 5.62 6.24 -2.24
CA GLN A 132 6.33 7.34 -1.60
C GLN A 132 7.02 6.80 -0.35
N CYS A 133 8.35 6.95 -0.27
CA CYS A 133 9.13 6.31 0.81
C CYS A 133 10.43 7.03 1.15
N SER A 134 11.15 6.53 2.16
CA SER A 134 12.49 7.00 2.50
C SER A 134 13.45 6.86 1.31
N LEU A 135 14.51 7.68 1.29
CA LEU A 135 15.56 7.59 0.26
C LEU A 135 16.26 6.22 0.26
N SER A 136 16.46 5.63 1.44
CA SER A 136 17.07 4.31 1.61
C SER A 136 16.23 3.21 0.94
N LEU A 137 14.91 3.19 1.18
CA LEU A 137 14.02 2.23 0.52
C LEU A 137 13.95 2.50 -0.98
N LEU A 138 13.90 3.76 -1.42
CA LEU A 138 13.92 4.10 -2.84
C LEU A 138 15.19 3.56 -3.52
N ARG A 139 16.38 3.79 -2.94
CA ARG A 139 17.65 3.29 -3.48
C ARG A 139 17.70 1.76 -3.55
N SER A 140 17.07 1.07 -2.60
CA SER A 140 16.96 -0.40 -2.66
C SER A 140 16.14 -0.91 -3.85
N CYS A 141 15.32 -0.06 -4.47
CA CYS A 141 14.47 -0.36 -5.62
C CYS A 141 15.12 -0.02 -6.98
N LEU A 142 16.34 0.55 -6.99
CA LEU A 142 17.10 0.80 -8.23
C LEU A 142 17.41 -0.51 -8.96
N ASP A 143 17.71 -0.45 -10.26
CA ASP A 143 18.19 -1.61 -11.02
C ASP A 143 19.41 -2.24 -10.35
N GLY A 144 19.39 -3.58 -10.21
CA GLY A 144 20.36 -4.35 -9.42
C GLY A 144 20.22 -4.25 -7.89
N GLY A 145 19.32 -3.40 -7.39
CA GLY A 145 19.05 -3.21 -5.97
C GLY A 145 18.30 -4.37 -5.32
N LYS A 146 18.32 -4.40 -3.98
CA LYS A 146 17.72 -5.49 -3.17
C LYS A 146 16.26 -5.79 -3.53
N ASN A 147 15.43 -4.76 -3.74
CA ASN A 147 14.00 -4.89 -4.03
C ASN A 147 13.69 -4.88 -5.54
N TRP A 148 14.71 -4.76 -6.41
CA TRP A 148 14.50 -4.69 -7.86
C TRP A 148 13.81 -5.93 -8.42
N HIS A 149 14.11 -7.11 -7.88
CA HIS A 149 13.47 -8.37 -8.28
C HIS A 149 11.95 -8.38 -8.10
N ILE A 150 11.41 -7.54 -7.21
CA ILE A 150 9.97 -7.35 -7.02
C ILE A 150 9.46 -6.27 -7.97
N VAL A 151 10.14 -5.12 -8.01
CA VAL A 151 9.77 -3.96 -8.82
C VAL A 151 9.68 -4.31 -10.31
N GLN A 152 10.65 -5.05 -10.85
CA GLN A 152 10.71 -5.41 -12.27
C GLN A 152 9.58 -6.37 -12.75
N GLN A 153 8.83 -6.95 -11.82
CA GLN A 153 7.69 -7.82 -12.15
C GLN A 153 6.45 -7.01 -12.56
N ILE A 154 6.37 -5.74 -12.15
CA ILE A 154 5.20 -4.88 -12.35
C ILE A 154 5.35 -4.06 -13.64
N HIS A 155 4.24 -3.80 -14.35
CA HIS A 155 4.29 -3.16 -15.66
C HIS A 155 4.65 -1.68 -15.60
N GLU A 156 4.04 -0.93 -14.68
CA GLU A 156 4.29 0.50 -14.44
C GLU A 156 4.62 0.71 -12.96
N VAL A 157 5.79 1.30 -12.70
CA VAL A 157 6.23 1.62 -11.34
C VAL A 157 6.64 3.08 -11.27
N ARG A 158 6.17 3.77 -10.22
CA ARG A 158 6.58 5.12 -9.85
C ARG A 158 6.96 5.13 -8.38
N ILE A 159 8.21 5.48 -8.09
CA ILE A 159 8.70 5.61 -6.72
C ILE A 159 9.22 7.03 -6.55
N ILE A 160 8.84 7.70 -5.47
CA ILE A 160 9.30 9.03 -5.10
C ILE A 160 9.80 9.03 -3.66
N SER A 161 10.83 9.80 -3.36
CA SER A 161 11.26 10.01 -1.99
C SER A 161 10.26 10.88 -1.24
N CYS A 162 10.22 10.78 0.09
CA CYS A 162 9.30 11.57 0.92
C CYS A 162 9.45 13.09 0.73
N ASP A 163 10.65 13.57 0.43
CA ASP A 163 10.92 14.99 0.12
C ASP A 163 10.61 15.37 -1.33
N GLY A 164 10.17 14.42 -2.16
CA GLY A 164 9.85 14.59 -3.57
C GLY A 164 11.04 14.81 -4.50
N LYS A 165 12.29 14.78 -3.99
CA LYS A 165 13.48 15.16 -4.77
C LYS A 165 14.06 14.02 -5.61
N ARG A 166 13.86 12.77 -5.18
CA ARG A 166 14.40 11.57 -5.84
C ARG A 166 13.27 10.71 -6.37
N TYR A 167 13.46 10.11 -7.55
CA TYR A 167 12.43 9.28 -8.17
C TYR A 167 13.00 8.10 -8.96
N ILE A 168 12.15 7.10 -9.15
CA ILE A 168 12.30 6.01 -10.13
C ILE A 168 11.01 5.96 -10.94
N ARG A 169 11.15 5.98 -12.27
CA ARG A 169 10.07 5.75 -13.22
C ARG A 169 10.45 4.57 -14.09
N TYR A 170 9.71 3.48 -13.95
CA TYR A 170 9.92 2.25 -14.69
C TYR A 170 8.65 1.86 -15.44
N ASN A 171 8.79 1.50 -16.71
CA ASN A 171 7.73 0.93 -17.51
C ASN A 171 8.27 -0.21 -18.36
N LYS A 172 7.84 -1.44 -18.03
CA LYS A 172 8.29 -2.66 -18.70
C LYS A 172 7.91 -2.71 -20.17
N ASN A 173 6.66 -2.35 -20.49
CA ASN A 173 6.13 -2.43 -21.86
C ASN A 173 6.77 -1.43 -22.80
N ARG A 174 7.14 -0.25 -22.28
CA ARG A 174 7.79 0.81 -23.05
C ARG A 174 9.31 0.75 -22.97
N GLN A 175 9.87 -0.20 -22.22
CA GLN A 175 11.31 -0.30 -21.93
C GLN A 175 11.89 1.01 -21.38
N ILE A 176 11.13 1.69 -20.52
CA ILE A 176 11.56 2.95 -19.91
C ILE A 176 12.08 2.66 -18.51
N TYR A 177 13.27 3.18 -18.22
CA TYR A 177 13.81 3.29 -16.87
C TYR A 177 14.47 4.66 -16.72
N GLU A 178 13.96 5.48 -15.81
CA GLU A 178 14.46 6.82 -15.54
C GLU A 178 14.57 7.02 -14.03
N THR A 179 15.67 7.62 -13.58
CA THR A 179 15.89 7.93 -12.17
C THR A 179 16.92 9.05 -12.02
N ASN A 180 16.79 9.83 -10.95
CA ASN A 180 17.82 10.77 -10.49
C ASN A 180 18.39 10.39 -9.11
N ALA A 181 18.17 9.13 -8.66
CA ALA A 181 18.56 8.65 -7.34
C ALA A 181 19.92 7.92 -7.31
N GLN A 182 20.62 7.85 -8.44
CA GLN A 182 21.92 7.20 -8.60
C GLN A 182 23.10 8.09 -8.19
N SER A 183 22.92 9.41 -8.13
CA SER A 183 23.97 10.34 -7.72
C SER A 183 24.04 10.49 -6.21
N GLU A 184 25.24 10.32 -5.65
CA GLU A 184 25.63 10.90 -4.38
C GLU A 184 25.80 12.42 -4.58
N GLU A 185 25.21 13.21 -3.69
CA GLU A 185 25.70 14.56 -3.39
C GLU A 185 26.73 14.42 -2.27
#